data_AF-A0A926YLF7-F1
#
_entry.id   AF-A0A926YLF7-F1
#
_cell.length_a   1.000
_cell.length_b   1.000
_cell.length_c   1.000
_cell.angle_alpha   90.00
_cell.angle_beta   90.00
_cell.angle_gamma   90.00
#
_symmetry.space_group_name_H-M   'P 1'
#
loop_
_entity.id
_entity.type
_entity.pdbx_description
1 polymer ?
#
loop_
_entity_poly.entity_id
_entity_poly.type
_entity_poly.pdbx_seq_one_letter_code
_entity_poly.pdbx_strand_id
1 'polypeptide(L)'
;MTRIPLREYFVLAGLAFALAFCIHFLQATPALSATELAAPMTATVAAPELTRQPEALVKLGPEAIATAPQAPQLVPAILGGKPVHVLYNTRGDVILVRCYPTYQPSLTVKPMGGQPNQREGTLTCKANETM
;
A
#
# COMPACT_ATOMS: atom_id res chain seq x y z
N MET A 1 -59.96 -7.01 12.00
CA MET A 1 -59.39 -6.20 10.91
C MET A 1 -58.73 -4.96 11.51
N THR A 2 -57.45 -5.05 11.85
CA THR A 2 -56.66 -3.93 12.39
C THR A 2 -56.12 -3.10 11.23
N ARG A 3 -56.69 -1.91 11.00
CA ARG A 3 -56.18 -0.94 10.02
C ARG A 3 -55.03 -0.17 10.67
N ILE A 4 -53.80 -0.55 10.34
CA ILE A 4 -52.61 0.21 10.73
C ILE A 4 -52.63 1.52 9.92
N PRO A 5 -52.57 2.70 10.55
CA PRO A 5 -52.58 3.98 9.85
C PRO A 5 -51.33 4.12 8.97
N LEU A 6 -51.50 4.62 7.75
CA LEU A 6 -50.46 4.73 6.71
C LEU A 6 -49.13 5.33 7.21
N ARG A 7 -49.21 6.26 8.17
CA ARG A 7 -48.06 6.92 8.79
C ARG A 7 -47.18 5.96 9.60
N GLU A 8 -47.76 5.01 10.32
CA GLU A 8 -47.00 4.00 11.07
C GLU A 8 -46.30 3.02 10.12
N TYR A 9 -46.92 2.72 8.97
CA TYR A 9 -46.32 1.88 7.94
C TYR A 9 -45.02 2.49 7.38
N PHE A 10 -44.99 3.80 7.14
CA PHE A 10 -43.78 4.49 6.68
C PHE A 10 -42.65 4.46 7.70
N VAL A 11 -42.96 4.61 8.99
CA VAL A 11 -41.97 4.55 10.08
C VAL A 11 -41.40 3.14 10.21
N LEU A 12 -42.25 2.12 10.18
CA LEU A 12 -41.85 0.71 10.22
C LEU A 12 -41.01 0.31 9.00
N ALA A 13 -41.42 0.75 7.80
CA ALA A 13 -40.67 0.50 6.56
C ALA A 13 -39.30 1.18 6.58
N GLY A 14 -39.21 2.43 7.07
CA GLY A 14 -37.95 3.16 7.20
C GLY A 14 -36.98 2.48 8.18
N LEU A 15 -37.48 2.04 9.34
CA LEU A 15 -36.67 1.32 10.34
C LEU A 15 -36.17 -0.02 9.79
N ALA A 16 -37.01 -0.75 9.06
CA ALA A 16 -36.64 -2.03 8.44
C ALA A 16 -35.53 -1.86 7.39
N PHE A 17 -35.61 -0.81 6.56
CA PHE A 17 -34.56 -0.50 5.59
C PHE A 17 -33.23 -0.13 6.26
N ALA A 18 -33.27 0.69 7.31
CA ALA A 18 -32.07 1.07 8.06
C ALA A 18 -31.40 -0.16 8.71
N LEU A 19 -32.19 -1.05 9.32
CA LEU A 19 -31.68 -2.29 9.91
C LEU A 19 -31.08 -3.22 8.85
N ALA A 20 -31.75 -3.40 7.71
CA ALA A 20 -31.24 -4.24 6.62
C ALA A 20 -29.90 -3.72 6.06
N PHE A 21 -29.76 -2.39 5.95
CA PHE A 21 -28.53 -1.75 5.50
C PHE A 21 -27.40 -1.92 6.53
N CYS A 22 -27.70 -1.74 7.82
CA CYS A 22 -26.73 -2.00 8.89
C CYS A 22 -26.24 -3.46 8.88
N ILE A 23 -27.13 -4.44 8.70
CA ILE A 23 -26.74 -5.85 8.64
C ILE A 23 -25.86 -6.15 7.43
N HIS A 24 -26.18 -5.59 6.26
CA HIS A 24 -25.35 -5.77 5.06
C HIS A 24 -23.96 -5.14 5.20
N PHE A 25 -23.84 -4.00 5.86
CA PHE A 25 -22.54 -3.35 6.07
C PHE A 25 -21.70 -4.00 7.19
N LEU A 26 -22.32 -4.59 8.22
CA LEU A 26 -21.59 -5.31 9.26
C LEU A 26 -20.97 -6.64 8.77
N GLN A 27 -21.48 -7.26 7.69
CA GLN A 27 -20.89 -8.48 7.14
C GLN A 27 -19.67 -8.23 6.23
N ALA A 28 -19.31 -6.97 5.97
CA ALA A 28 -18.19 -6.61 5.10
C ALA A 28 -16.84 -6.42 5.84
N THR A 29 -16.76 -6.71 7.15
CA THR A 29 -15.48 -6.74 7.87
C THR A 29 -14.87 -8.14 7.77
N PRO A 30 -13.78 -8.35 7.00
CA PRO A 30 -12.98 -9.54 7.18
C PRO A 30 -12.41 -9.52 8.60
N ALA A 31 -12.79 -10.54 9.39
CA ALA A 31 -12.18 -10.81 10.68
C ALA A 31 -10.66 -11.00 10.47
N LEU A 32 -9.86 -9.99 10.82
CA LEU A 32 -8.47 -10.23 11.18
C LEU A 32 -8.49 -11.00 12.49
N SER A 33 -8.46 -12.33 12.39
CA SER A 33 -8.13 -13.19 13.52
C SER A 33 -6.71 -12.88 13.95
N ALA A 34 -6.59 -12.10 15.02
CA ALA A 34 -5.41 -12.05 15.86
C ALA A 34 -5.27 -13.42 16.56
N THR A 35 -4.31 -14.23 16.10
CA THR A 35 -3.75 -15.32 16.89
C THR A 35 -2.40 -14.83 17.39
N GLU A 36 -2.44 -14.17 18.55
CA GLU A 36 -1.29 -13.98 19.42
C GLU A 36 -1.37 -15.04 20.53
N LEU A 37 -0.19 -15.41 21.04
CA LEU A 37 0.08 -16.30 22.19
C LEU A 37 0.18 -17.81 21.92
N ALA A 38 1.42 -18.26 21.72
CA ALA A 38 2.08 -19.14 22.70
C ALA A 38 3.56 -19.32 22.32
N ALA A 39 4.44 -18.63 23.04
CA ALA A 39 5.81 -19.10 23.22
C ALA A 39 5.78 -20.42 24.01
N PRO A 40 6.65 -21.37 23.66
CA PRO A 40 7.40 -22.02 24.72
C PRO A 40 8.90 -21.74 24.57
N MET A 41 9.44 -21.19 25.65
CA MET A 41 10.86 -21.30 25.99
C MET A 41 11.27 -22.76 25.96
N THR A 42 12.22 -23.12 25.09
CA THR A 42 13.43 -23.93 25.38
C THR A 42 14.04 -24.38 24.06
N ALA A 43 15.18 -23.78 23.69
CA ALA A 43 16.24 -24.45 22.93
C ALA A 43 17.50 -23.60 23.01
N THR A 44 18.26 -23.83 24.09
CA THR A 44 19.72 -23.71 24.04
C THR A 44 20.23 -24.54 22.87
N VAL A 45 21.09 -23.98 22.02
CA VAL A 45 22.30 -24.59 21.41
C VAL A 45 22.66 -23.87 20.10
N ALA A 46 23.91 -23.39 20.09
CA ALA A 46 24.77 -23.04 18.95
C ALA A 46 24.36 -21.86 18.05
N ALA A 47 25.01 -20.73 18.30
CA ALA A 47 25.30 -19.74 17.26
C ALA A 47 26.00 -20.42 16.06
N PRO A 48 25.63 -20.11 14.80
CA PRO A 48 26.53 -20.34 13.70
C PRO A 48 27.58 -19.21 13.73
N GLU A 49 28.81 -19.61 13.99
CA GLU A 49 30.01 -18.83 13.83
C GLU A 49 30.01 -18.20 12.41
N LEU A 50 29.74 -16.90 12.35
CA LEU A 50 29.89 -16.11 11.13
C LEU A 50 31.38 -16.03 10.85
N THR A 51 31.87 -16.97 10.04
CA THR A 51 33.22 -16.99 9.49
C THR A 51 33.55 -15.59 8.96
N ARG A 52 34.48 -14.90 9.64
CA ARG A 52 35.13 -13.68 9.17
C ARG A 52 35.67 -13.93 7.76
N GLN A 53 34.96 -13.45 6.75
CA GLN A 53 35.58 -13.18 5.45
C GLN A 53 36.34 -11.85 5.58
N PRO A 54 37.62 -11.77 5.17
CA PRO A 54 38.35 -10.53 5.21
C PRO A 54 37.66 -9.51 4.30
N GLU A 55 37.55 -8.28 4.79
CA GLU A 55 37.09 -7.10 4.06
C GLU A 55 37.98 -6.89 2.82
N ALA A 56 37.70 -7.60 1.74
CA ALA A 56 38.07 -7.16 0.42
C ALA A 56 37.22 -5.94 0.13
N LEU A 57 37.82 -4.77 0.26
CA LEU A 57 37.24 -3.47 -0.07
C LEU A 57 36.84 -3.49 -1.55
N VAL A 58 35.60 -3.89 -1.84
CA VAL A 58 35.02 -3.84 -3.19
C VAL A 58 34.90 -2.37 -3.55
N LYS A 59 35.81 -1.90 -4.40
CA LYS A 59 35.78 -0.56 -4.97
C LYS A 59 34.62 -0.49 -5.95
N LEU A 60 33.45 -0.13 -5.44
CA LEU A 60 32.24 0.09 -6.22
C LEU A 60 32.48 1.27 -7.18
N GLY A 61 32.47 0.99 -8.48
CA GLY A 61 32.51 2.02 -9.53
C GLY A 61 31.25 2.91 -9.51
N PRO A 62 31.22 3.99 -10.29
CA PRO A 62 30.13 4.99 -10.30
C PRO A 62 28.75 4.46 -10.73
N GLU A 63 28.61 3.17 -11.05
CA GLU A 63 27.35 2.51 -11.42
C GLU A 63 27.08 1.27 -10.54
N ALA A 64 27.32 1.38 -9.23
CA ALA A 64 26.85 0.37 -8.29
C ALA A 64 25.32 0.37 -8.27
N ILE A 65 24.70 -0.45 -9.12
CA ILE A 65 23.27 -0.76 -9.02
C ILE A 65 23.09 -1.51 -7.70
N ALA A 66 22.63 -0.79 -6.68
CA ALA A 66 22.27 -1.37 -5.41
C ALA A 66 21.05 -2.28 -5.64
N THR A 67 21.29 -3.57 -5.84
CA THR A 67 20.25 -4.59 -5.75
C THR A 67 19.82 -4.67 -4.29
N ALA A 68 18.70 -4.00 -3.98
CA ALA A 68 18.08 -4.12 -2.67
C ALA A 68 17.78 -5.60 -2.35
N PRO A 69 17.92 -6.03 -1.08
CA PRO A 69 17.70 -7.42 -0.68
C PRO A 69 16.26 -7.89 -0.94
N GLN A 70 15.31 -6.96 -1.11
CA GLN A 70 13.95 -7.26 -1.49
C GLN A 70 13.44 -6.25 -2.50
N ALA A 71 12.66 -6.73 -3.47
CA ALA A 71 11.99 -5.86 -4.44
C ALA A 71 11.08 -4.87 -3.70
N PRO A 72 11.07 -3.59 -4.11
CA PRO A 72 10.27 -2.60 -3.42
C PRO A 72 8.78 -2.88 -3.67
N GLN A 73 7.98 -2.83 -2.60
CA GLN A 73 6.57 -3.17 -2.66
C GLN A 73 5.72 -1.95 -3.02
N LEU A 74 4.75 -2.16 -3.91
CA LEU A 74 3.72 -1.20 -4.24
C LEU A 74 2.55 -1.35 -3.28
N VAL A 75 2.24 -0.31 -2.52
CA VAL A 75 1.15 -0.29 -1.55
C VAL A 75 -0.08 0.37 -2.16
N PRO A 76 -1.25 -0.28 -2.20
CA PRO A 76 -2.49 0.35 -2.63
C PRO A 76 -2.87 1.52 -1.72
N ALA A 77 -3.28 2.64 -2.31
CA ALA A 77 -3.76 3.82 -1.59
C ALA A 77 -4.83 4.56 -2.39
N ILE A 78 -5.48 5.56 -1.77
CA ILE A 78 -6.43 6.45 -2.43
C ILE A 78 -5.92 7.88 -2.31
N LEU A 79 -5.59 8.52 -3.44
CA LEU A 79 -5.16 9.92 -3.51
C LEU A 79 -6.17 10.73 -4.32
N GLY A 80 -6.77 11.76 -3.70
CA GLY A 80 -7.78 12.58 -4.36
C GLY A 80 -8.99 11.78 -4.87
N GLY A 81 -9.38 10.73 -4.13
CA GLY A 81 -10.49 9.84 -4.50
C GLY A 81 -10.16 8.81 -5.59
N LYS A 82 -8.92 8.76 -6.08
CA LYS A 82 -8.49 7.80 -7.11
C LYS A 82 -7.60 6.70 -6.53
N PRO A 83 -7.81 5.43 -6.86
CA PRO A 83 -6.94 4.35 -6.44
C PRO A 83 -5.57 4.49 -7.12
N VAL A 84 -4.51 4.37 -6.34
CA VAL A 84 -3.12 4.46 -6.78
C VAL A 84 -2.28 3.39 -6.09
N HIS A 85 -1.11 3.11 -6.65
CA HIS A 85 -0.09 2.28 -6.02
C HIS A 85 1.09 3.15 -5.64
N VAL A 86 1.45 3.14 -4.36
CA VAL A 86 2.51 3.98 -3.79
C VAL A 86 3.78 3.16 -3.61
N LEU A 87 4.87 3.70 -4.14
CA LEU A 87 6.22 3.18 -3.95
C LEU A 87 6.92 4.06 -2.91
N TYR A 88 7.21 3.51 -1.73
CA TYR A 88 7.99 4.22 -0.71
C TYR A 88 9.48 4.00 -0.96
N ASN A 89 10.23 5.08 -1.13
CA ASN A 89 11.69 5.05 -1.23
C ASN A 89 12.28 5.90 -0.11
N THR A 90 13.25 5.33 0.62
CA THR A 90 13.84 5.93 1.82
C THR A 90 15.29 6.36 1.64
N ARG A 91 15.88 6.14 0.46
CA ARG A 91 17.29 6.47 0.16
C ARG A 91 17.41 7.11 -1.23
N GLY A 92 18.57 7.68 -1.55
CA GLY A 92 18.88 8.28 -2.86
C GLY A 92 18.95 7.27 -4.02
N ASP A 93 18.12 6.25 -3.98
CA ASP A 93 18.13 5.11 -4.89
C ASP A 93 17.58 5.53 -6.26
N VAL A 94 18.19 4.97 -7.31
CA VAL A 94 17.77 5.18 -8.69
C VAL A 94 16.66 4.20 -9.04
N ILE A 95 15.49 4.71 -9.40
CA ILE A 95 14.33 3.90 -9.80
C ILE A 95 14.28 3.84 -11.33
N LEU A 96 14.49 2.65 -11.90
CA LEU A 96 14.30 2.42 -13.32
C LEU A 96 12.82 2.19 -13.64
N VAL A 97 12.28 2.99 -14.55
CA VAL A 97 10.88 2.90 -15.00
C VAL A 97 10.86 2.58 -16.48
N ARG A 98 10.12 1.54 -16.87
CA ARG A 98 9.93 1.15 -18.27
C ARG A 98 8.48 1.37 -18.67
N CYS A 99 8.25 2.29 -19.60
CA CYS A 99 6.97 2.44 -20.26
C CYS A 99 6.91 1.54 -21.50
N TYR A 100 5.70 1.20 -21.95
CA TYR A 100 5.51 0.48 -23.21
C TYR A 100 6.04 1.29 -24.40
N PRO A 101 6.34 0.63 -25.54
CA PRO A 101 6.69 1.33 -26.78
C PRO A 101 5.68 2.44 -27.07
N THR A 102 6.16 3.57 -27.61
CA THR A 102 5.40 4.81 -27.87
C THR A 102 4.97 5.61 -26.64
N TYR A 103 5.28 5.17 -25.41
CA TYR A 103 5.05 5.94 -24.19
C TYR A 103 6.36 6.35 -23.53
N GLN A 104 6.38 7.52 -22.89
CA GLN A 104 7.53 8.03 -22.14
C GLN A 104 7.17 8.27 -20.65
N PRO A 105 8.09 7.97 -19.72
CA PRO A 105 7.87 8.24 -18.31
C PRO A 105 7.87 9.75 -18.03
N SER A 106 6.89 10.20 -17.26
CA SER A 106 6.71 11.59 -16.83
C SER A 106 6.53 11.62 -15.32
N LEU A 107 7.40 12.38 -14.64
CA LEU A 107 7.37 12.58 -13.19
C LEU A 107 6.87 13.98 -12.86
N THR A 108 5.86 14.08 -12.01
CA THR A 108 5.42 15.35 -11.41
C THR A 108 5.60 15.27 -9.91
N VAL A 109 6.38 16.19 -9.33
CA VAL A 109 6.68 16.24 -7.89
C VAL A 109 5.90 17.36 -7.23
N LYS A 110 5.34 17.10 -6.05
CA LYS A 110 4.60 18.07 -5.23
C LYS A 110 4.86 17.83 -3.73
N PRO A 111 4.54 18.79 -2.85
CA PRO A 111 4.59 18.57 -1.40
C PRO A 111 3.60 17.49 -0.98
N MET A 112 4.02 16.60 -0.08
CA MET A 112 3.17 15.53 0.42
C MET A 112 2.15 16.09 1.42
N GLY A 113 0.88 16.19 1.03
CA GLY A 113 -0.20 16.66 1.91
C GLY A 113 0.04 18.05 2.54
N GLY A 114 0.78 18.93 1.87
CA GLY A 114 1.13 20.26 2.39
C GLY A 114 2.30 20.27 3.39
N GLN A 115 2.96 19.13 3.64
CA GLN A 115 4.18 19.10 4.44
C GLN A 115 5.39 19.57 3.62
N PRO A 116 6.09 20.65 4.01
CA PRO A 116 7.14 21.27 3.18
C PRO A 116 8.40 20.41 3.05
N ASN A 117 8.65 19.53 4.02
CA ASN A 117 9.87 18.71 4.08
C ASN A 117 9.69 17.31 3.48
N GLN A 118 8.49 16.99 3.01
CA GLN A 118 8.19 15.71 2.38
C GLN A 118 7.68 15.94 0.97
N ARG A 119 8.23 15.21 0.01
CA ARG A 119 7.87 15.32 -1.40
C ARG A 119 7.24 14.01 -1.85
N GLU A 120 6.17 14.12 -2.61
CA GLU A 120 5.54 13.00 -3.29
C GLU A 120 5.60 13.24 -4.81
N GLY A 121 5.78 12.17 -5.57
CA GLY A 121 5.84 12.21 -7.02
C GLY A 121 4.77 11.32 -7.63
N THR A 122 4.10 11.79 -8.66
CA THR A 122 3.29 10.92 -9.53
C THR A 122 4.10 10.60 -10.78
N LEU A 123 4.36 9.32 -10.99
CA LEU A 123 5.03 8.78 -12.15
C LEU A 123 3.97 8.20 -13.09
N THR A 124 3.94 8.67 -14.33
CA THR A 124 2.98 8.24 -15.35
C THR A 124 3.69 7.94 -16.67
N CYS A 125 3.14 7.03 -17.47
CA CYS A 125 3.57 6.83 -18.85
C CYS A 125 2.63 7.62 -19.76
N LYS A 126 3.14 8.63 -20.47
CA LYS A 126 2.37 9.44 -21.42
C LYS A 126 2.66 9.02 -22.85
N ALA A 127 1.67 9.06 -23.72
CA ALA A 127 1.89 8.83 -25.14
C ALA A 127 2.90 9.85 -25.68
N ASN A 128 3.80 9.38 -26.52
CA ASN A 128 4.77 10.24 -27.17
C ASN A 128 4.06 10.99 -28.30
N GLU A 129 3.77 12.29 -28.11
CA GLU A 129 3.03 13.12 -29.07
C GLU A 129 3.80 13.43 -30.37
N THR A 130 4.95 12.79 -30.61
CA THR A 130 5.76 12.98 -31.83
C THR A 130 5.37 12.05 -32.98
N MET A 131 4.08 11.71 -33.10
CA MET A 131 3.58 10.92 -34.24
C MET A 131 2.80 11.79 -35.22
#